data_AF-A0A7Y2IQ11-F1
#
_entry.id   AF-A0A7Y2IQ11-F1
#
_cell.length_a   1.000
_cell.length_b   1.000
_cell.length_c   1.000
_cell.angle_alpha   90.00
_cell.angle_beta   90.00
_cell.angle_gamma   90.00
#
_symmetry.space_group_name_H-M   'P 1'
#
loop_
_entity.id
_entity.type
_entity.pdbx_description
1 polymer ?
#
loop_
_entity_poly.entity_id
_entity_poly.type
_entity_poly.pdbx_seq_one_letter_code
_entity_poly.pdbx_strand_id
1 'polypeptide(L)'
;MNPNPFLQPNHGGLVTGRADLVRSIIRLAAIASAILLLTVLVVTRSDAAFTAVTDNPGNSLATGSVVLTDDDGGATALFTATGMSPGNPIVACITVTYAGSLLNADIKMYGSTTGTLDTYLDTTIEEGTGGSFGDCTGFTPASTIFNNTLENYATVHTDWASGLDVYTATATPQSRTLRITVDVQNNPAAQNLSSTATFTWEAQDV
;
A
#
# COMPACT_ATOMS: atom_id res chain seq x y z
N MET A 1 94.25 -86.92 0.35
CA MET A 1 93.80 -87.92 -0.63
C MET A 1 92.69 -87.32 -1.46
N ASN A 2 92.89 -87.25 -2.78
CA ASN A 2 91.83 -87.13 -3.78
C ASN A 2 90.96 -88.41 -3.70
N PRO A 3 89.65 -88.34 -4.00
CA PRO A 3 89.28 -88.81 -5.34
C PRO A 3 88.11 -88.05 -6.00
N ASN A 4 88.32 -87.76 -7.29
CA ASN A 4 87.34 -87.69 -8.39
C ASN A 4 86.45 -88.96 -8.43
N PRO A 5 85.25 -89.01 -9.07
CA PRO A 5 85.09 -88.66 -10.51
C PRO A 5 83.69 -88.25 -11.06
N PHE A 6 83.74 -87.72 -12.29
CA PHE A 6 82.84 -87.83 -13.47
C PHE A 6 81.36 -88.27 -13.33
N LEU A 7 80.45 -87.49 -13.95
CA LEU A 7 79.61 -87.85 -15.13
C LEU A 7 78.66 -86.69 -15.58
N GLN A 8 78.45 -86.59 -16.90
CA GLN A 8 77.67 -85.67 -17.78
C GLN A 8 76.12 -85.67 -17.58
N PRO A 9 75.24 -85.04 -18.42
CA PRO A 9 75.24 -83.78 -19.21
C PRO A 9 73.86 -83.02 -19.17
N ASN A 10 73.68 -82.04 -20.08
CA ASN A 10 72.45 -81.57 -20.75
C ASN A 10 71.83 -80.20 -20.39
N HIS A 11 72.09 -79.28 -21.32
CA HIS A 11 71.16 -78.40 -22.04
C HIS A 11 69.68 -78.40 -21.62
N GLY A 12 69.17 -77.20 -21.38
CA GLY A 12 67.74 -76.94 -21.32
C GLY A 12 67.48 -75.52 -20.84
N GLY A 13 67.54 -74.56 -21.76
CA GLY A 13 67.16 -73.19 -21.47
C GLY A 13 65.68 -73.10 -21.11
N LEU A 14 65.40 -72.24 -20.14
CA LEU A 14 64.29 -71.28 -20.10
C LEU A 14 64.26 -70.80 -18.66
N VAL A 15 64.48 -69.51 -18.40
CA VAL A 15 63.57 -68.77 -17.51
C VAL A 15 63.62 -67.30 -17.93
N THR A 16 62.82 -66.96 -18.94
CA THR A 16 62.32 -65.62 -19.28
C THR A 16 61.46 -65.01 -18.16
N GLY A 17 61.58 -65.46 -16.91
CA GLY A 17 60.65 -65.15 -15.82
C GLY A 17 60.77 -63.74 -15.26
N ARG A 18 61.89 -63.03 -15.47
CA ARG A 18 61.98 -61.60 -15.08
C ARG A 18 61.34 -60.67 -16.10
N ALA A 19 61.38 -61.00 -17.38
CA ALA A 19 60.79 -60.18 -18.43
C ALA A 19 59.26 -60.30 -18.45
N ASP A 20 58.72 -61.49 -18.18
CA ASP A 20 57.28 -61.73 -18.17
C ASP A 20 56.60 -61.14 -16.93
N LEU A 21 57.26 -61.17 -15.77
CA LEU A 21 56.79 -60.48 -14.55
C LEU A 21 56.78 -58.95 -14.73
N VAL A 22 57.83 -58.38 -15.32
CA VAL A 22 57.90 -56.95 -15.62
C VAL A 22 56.83 -56.55 -16.65
N ARG A 23 56.60 -57.36 -17.69
CA ARG A 23 55.50 -57.14 -18.66
C ARG A 23 54.12 -57.26 -18.02
N SER A 24 53.93 -58.19 -17.07
CA SER A 24 52.66 -58.36 -16.36
C SER A 24 52.38 -57.18 -15.44
N ILE A 25 53.38 -56.68 -14.72
CA ILE A 25 53.28 -55.47 -13.87
C ILE A 25 53.00 -54.23 -14.71
N ILE A 26 53.66 -54.07 -15.87
CA ILE A 26 53.42 -52.94 -16.80
C ILE A 26 52.00 -52.99 -17.36
N ARG A 27 51.48 -54.18 -17.71
CA ARG A 27 50.10 -54.35 -18.21
C ARG A 27 49.06 -54.05 -17.13
N LEU A 28 49.26 -54.51 -15.90
CA LEU A 28 48.36 -54.23 -14.79
C LEU A 28 48.38 -52.75 -14.39
N ALA A 29 49.55 -52.12 -14.40
CA ALA A 29 49.68 -50.68 -14.20
C ALA A 29 49.00 -49.88 -15.32
N ALA A 30 49.17 -50.30 -16.58
CA ALA A 30 48.52 -49.67 -17.73
C ALA A 30 46.98 -49.80 -17.66
N ILE A 31 46.46 -50.97 -17.31
CA ILE A 31 45.01 -51.19 -17.13
C ILE A 31 44.47 -50.38 -15.96
N ALA A 32 45.15 -50.37 -14.81
CA ALA A 32 44.76 -49.56 -13.66
C ALA A 32 44.80 -48.06 -14.00
N SER A 33 45.81 -47.61 -14.74
CA SER A 33 45.88 -46.22 -15.21
C SER A 33 44.83 -45.90 -16.26
N ALA A 34 44.47 -46.82 -17.14
CA ALA A 34 43.40 -46.63 -18.12
C ALA A 34 42.02 -46.60 -17.45
N ILE A 35 41.77 -47.47 -16.46
CA ILE A 35 40.56 -47.45 -15.65
C ILE A 35 40.49 -46.17 -14.81
N LEU A 36 41.61 -45.72 -14.23
CA LEU A 36 41.70 -44.46 -13.49
C LEU A 36 41.49 -43.24 -14.40
N LEU A 37 42.04 -43.25 -15.62
CA LEU A 37 41.84 -42.18 -16.61
C LEU A 37 40.38 -42.16 -17.12
N LEU A 38 39.76 -43.33 -17.28
CA LEU A 38 38.34 -43.46 -17.64
C LEU A 38 37.41 -43.04 -16.49
N THR A 39 37.76 -43.32 -15.23
CA THR A 39 36.98 -42.87 -14.06
C THR A 39 37.13 -41.37 -13.80
N VAL A 40 38.29 -40.77 -14.09
CA VAL A 40 38.48 -39.31 -14.07
C VAL A 40 37.68 -38.61 -15.19
N LEU A 41 37.44 -39.27 -16.32
CA LEU A 41 36.69 -38.69 -17.45
C LEU A 41 35.15 -38.73 -17.26
N VAL A 42 34.61 -39.61 -16.41
CA VAL A 42 33.14 -39.80 -16.23
C VAL A 42 32.55 -38.99 -15.08
N VAL A 43 33.36 -38.32 -14.24
CA VAL A 43 32.85 -37.50 -13.12
C VAL A 43 32.96 -36.00 -13.42
N THR A 44 32.43 -35.60 -14.57
CA THR A 44 31.91 -34.23 -14.74
C THR A 44 30.40 -34.33 -14.95
N ARG A 45 29.66 -34.73 -13.90
CA ARG A 45 28.27 -34.28 -13.82
C ARG A 45 28.34 -32.80 -13.51
N SER A 46 28.08 -31.96 -14.52
CA SER A 46 27.68 -30.59 -14.28
C SER A 46 26.37 -30.65 -13.51
N ASP A 47 26.43 -30.60 -12.18
CA ASP A 47 25.30 -30.11 -11.40
C ASP A 47 25.17 -28.64 -11.74
N ALA A 48 24.50 -28.35 -12.87
CA ALA A 48 23.86 -27.06 -13.05
C ALA A 48 22.65 -27.08 -12.11
N ALA A 49 22.88 -26.79 -10.83
CA ALA A 49 21.85 -26.12 -10.07
C ALA A 49 21.62 -24.79 -10.80
N PHE A 50 20.63 -24.73 -11.69
CA PHE A 50 20.07 -23.46 -12.14
C PHE A 50 19.36 -22.83 -10.93
N THR A 51 20.14 -22.37 -9.98
CA THR A 51 19.67 -21.48 -8.94
C THR A 51 20.18 -20.10 -9.31
N ALA A 52 19.40 -19.42 -10.14
CA ALA A 52 19.43 -17.97 -10.14
C ALA A 52 18.67 -17.53 -8.89
N VAL A 53 19.40 -17.08 -7.88
CA VAL A 53 18.81 -16.25 -6.83
C VAL A 53 18.84 -14.83 -7.39
N THR A 54 17.67 -14.26 -7.64
CA THR A 54 17.50 -12.82 -7.80
C THR A 54 16.96 -12.30 -6.49
N ASP A 55 17.82 -11.69 -5.68
CA ASP A 55 17.33 -10.81 -4.62
C ASP A 55 16.90 -9.48 -5.26
N ASN A 56 15.78 -8.90 -4.80
CA ASN A 56 15.49 -7.47 -4.99
C ASN A 56 15.80 -6.72 -3.68
N PRO A 57 17.08 -6.60 -3.28
CA PRO A 57 17.43 -5.82 -2.10
C PRO A 57 17.11 -4.36 -2.42
N GLY A 58 16.03 -3.84 -1.83
CA GLY A 58 15.43 -2.57 -2.21
C GLY A 58 13.92 -2.51 -1.99
N ASN A 59 13.26 -3.65 -1.78
CA ASN A 59 11.87 -3.68 -1.32
C ASN A 59 11.75 -3.03 0.07
N SER A 60 11.32 -1.78 0.11
CA SER A 60 10.84 -1.10 1.30
C SER A 60 9.32 -1.11 1.25
N LEU A 61 8.69 -1.74 2.25
CA LEU A 61 7.25 -1.72 2.43
C LEU A 61 6.97 -0.80 3.61
N ALA A 62 6.23 0.28 3.35
CA ALA A 62 5.71 1.16 4.38
C ALA A 62 4.18 1.09 4.31
N THR A 63 3.53 1.12 5.47
CA THR A 63 2.09 1.37 5.53
C THR A 63 1.83 2.78 5.02
N GLY A 64 0.75 2.95 4.25
CA GLY A 64 0.35 4.29 3.84
C GLY A 64 -0.20 5.10 5.01
N SER A 65 -0.19 6.41 4.89
CA SER A 65 -0.79 7.33 5.87
C SER A 65 -2.15 7.81 5.39
N VAL A 66 -3.04 8.10 6.35
CA VAL A 66 -4.24 8.90 6.16
C VAL A 66 -3.97 10.24 6.81
N VAL A 67 -3.96 11.31 6.02
CA VAL A 67 -3.78 12.68 6.51
C VAL A 67 -4.85 13.53 5.86
N LEU A 68 -5.69 14.13 6.69
CA LEU A 68 -6.74 15.05 6.28
C LEU A 68 -6.48 16.39 6.96
N THR A 69 -6.52 17.46 6.18
CA THR A 69 -6.43 18.83 6.68
C THR A 69 -7.53 19.67 6.06
N ASP A 70 -8.14 20.55 6.83
CA ASP A 70 -8.94 21.67 6.33
C ASP A 70 -8.09 22.96 6.27
N ASP A 71 -8.64 24.01 5.65
CA ASP A 71 -8.00 25.33 5.53
C ASP A 71 -8.30 26.29 6.69
N ASP A 72 -8.81 25.80 7.83
CA ASP A 72 -9.12 26.56 9.05
C ASP A 72 -8.13 26.35 10.21
N GLY A 73 -7.29 25.31 10.12
CA GLY A 73 -6.21 25.06 11.08
C GLY A 73 -6.67 24.55 12.45
N GLY A 74 -7.91 24.09 12.57
CA GLY A 74 -8.50 23.43 13.74
C GLY A 74 -9.05 24.35 14.83
N ALA A 75 -9.31 25.63 14.55
CA ALA A 75 -9.61 26.62 15.61
C ALA A 75 -10.78 27.58 15.37
N THR A 76 -11.45 27.55 14.19
CA THR A 76 -12.43 28.61 13.85
C THR A 76 -13.76 28.03 13.43
N ALA A 77 -14.86 28.54 13.98
CA ALA A 77 -16.20 28.13 13.57
C ALA A 77 -16.45 28.55 12.11
N LEU A 78 -16.85 27.62 11.25
CA LEU A 78 -17.19 27.87 9.85
C LEU A 78 -18.33 28.89 9.70
N PHE A 79 -19.24 28.93 10.68
CA PHE A 79 -20.31 29.91 10.78
C PHE A 79 -20.37 30.53 12.17
N THR A 80 -20.61 31.84 12.23
CA THR A 80 -21.15 32.50 13.41
C THR A 80 -22.13 33.55 12.92
N ALA A 81 -23.42 33.29 13.10
CA ALA A 81 -24.48 34.20 12.65
C ALA A 81 -25.42 34.50 13.82
N THR A 82 -25.76 35.78 13.97
CA THR A 82 -26.81 36.22 14.89
C THR A 82 -27.87 36.97 14.08
N GLY A 83 -29.15 36.81 14.46
CA GLY A 83 -30.25 37.50 13.79
C GLY A 83 -30.50 37.03 12.34
N MET A 84 -30.36 35.73 12.06
CA MET A 84 -30.76 35.16 10.76
C MET A 84 -32.22 35.51 10.45
N SER A 85 -32.51 35.73 9.17
CA SER A 85 -33.86 36.03 8.70
C SER A 85 -34.14 35.31 7.37
N PRO A 86 -35.39 34.90 7.11
CA PRO A 86 -35.70 34.10 5.93
C PRO A 86 -35.32 34.79 4.62
N GLY A 87 -34.74 34.03 3.68
CA GLY A 87 -34.29 34.54 2.38
C GLY A 87 -32.96 35.28 2.42
N ASN A 88 -32.25 35.25 3.56
CA ASN A 88 -30.92 35.82 3.72
C ASN A 88 -29.96 34.73 4.22
N PRO A 89 -29.61 33.77 3.36
CA PRO A 89 -28.79 32.64 3.76
C PRO A 89 -27.37 33.09 4.15
N ILE A 90 -26.78 32.34 5.06
CA ILE A 90 -25.33 32.36 5.29
C ILE A 90 -24.69 31.30 4.42
N VAL A 91 -23.54 31.65 3.83
CA VAL A 91 -22.80 30.79 2.93
C VAL A 91 -21.34 30.81 3.35
N ALA A 92 -20.74 29.64 3.51
CA ALA A 92 -19.31 29.51 3.77
C ALA A 92 -18.75 28.34 2.96
N CYS A 93 -17.51 28.52 2.52
CA CYS A 93 -16.76 27.47 1.85
C CYS A 93 -15.68 26.92 2.77
N ILE A 94 -15.31 25.65 2.60
CA ILE A 94 -14.19 25.03 3.30
C ILE A 94 -13.50 24.03 2.38
N THR A 95 -12.17 24.05 2.34
CA THR A 95 -11.38 23.17 1.47
C THR A 95 -10.84 22.01 2.27
N VAL A 96 -11.31 20.81 1.95
CA VAL A 96 -10.87 19.55 2.56
C VAL A 96 -9.80 18.92 1.68
N THR A 97 -8.59 18.81 2.21
CA THR A 97 -7.43 18.27 1.49
C THR A 97 -6.99 16.95 2.07
N TYR A 98 -7.01 15.91 1.24
CA TYR A 98 -6.36 14.66 1.50
C TYR A 98 -4.88 14.75 1.09
N ALA A 99 -3.99 14.57 2.07
CA ALA A 99 -2.54 14.56 1.90
C ALA A 99 -1.91 13.23 2.35
N GLY A 100 -2.74 12.21 2.61
CA GLY A 100 -2.27 10.86 2.91
C GLY A 100 -1.58 10.22 1.70
N SER A 101 -0.89 9.11 1.94
CA SER A 101 -0.15 8.41 0.88
C SER A 101 -0.93 7.23 0.28
N LEU A 102 -2.14 6.93 0.77
CA LEU A 102 -3.01 5.92 0.15
C LEU A 102 -3.71 6.52 -1.07
N LEU A 103 -3.74 5.78 -2.17
CA LEU A 103 -4.35 6.22 -3.43
C LEU A 103 -5.82 5.79 -3.57
N ASN A 104 -6.41 5.30 -2.48
CA ASN A 104 -7.81 4.94 -2.37
C ASN A 104 -8.24 5.18 -0.92
N ALA A 105 -8.67 6.39 -0.63
CA ALA A 105 -9.21 6.76 0.67
C ALA A 105 -10.54 7.48 0.46
N ASP A 106 -11.60 7.01 1.12
CA ASP A 106 -12.87 7.70 1.12
C ASP A 106 -12.82 8.85 2.12
N ILE A 107 -13.36 9.99 1.74
CA ILE A 107 -13.55 11.14 2.62
C ILE A 107 -15.05 11.30 2.83
N LYS A 108 -15.47 11.21 4.08
CA LYS A 108 -16.86 11.40 4.49
C LYS A 108 -17.01 12.58 5.44
N MET A 109 -18.24 13.08 5.52
CA MET A 109 -18.63 14.17 6.39
C MET A 109 -19.84 13.77 7.24
N TYR A 110 -19.78 14.06 8.53
CA TYR A 110 -20.87 13.84 9.49
C TYR A 110 -20.86 14.92 10.56
N GLY A 111 -21.83 14.93 11.46
CA GLY A 111 -21.91 16.00 12.46
C GLY A 111 -22.99 15.81 13.51
N SER A 112 -23.17 16.85 14.30
CA SER A 112 -24.20 16.89 15.35
C SER A 112 -24.70 18.30 15.56
N THR A 113 -25.91 18.44 16.10
CA THR A 113 -26.50 19.71 16.49
C THR A 113 -26.93 19.69 17.95
N THR A 114 -27.01 20.88 18.53
CA THR A 114 -27.68 21.13 19.82
C THR A 114 -28.55 22.37 19.69
N GLY A 115 -29.64 22.44 20.45
CA GLY A 115 -30.60 23.54 20.37
C GLY A 115 -31.91 23.10 19.71
N THR A 116 -32.65 24.07 19.19
CA THR A 116 -34.00 23.83 18.63
C THR A 116 -34.28 24.59 17.34
N LEU A 117 -33.35 25.44 16.88
CA LEU A 117 -33.49 26.17 15.62
C LEU A 117 -33.21 25.28 14.39
N ASP A 118 -32.41 24.23 14.55
CA ASP A 118 -31.89 23.34 13.50
C ASP A 118 -32.97 22.60 12.69
N THR A 119 -34.15 22.35 13.26
CA THR A 119 -35.30 21.83 12.51
C THR A 119 -35.87 22.85 11.51
N TYR A 120 -35.55 24.14 11.68
CA TYR A 120 -35.96 25.26 10.84
C TYR A 120 -34.82 25.83 9.99
N LEU A 121 -33.64 25.19 9.98
CA LEU A 121 -32.50 25.62 9.18
C LEU A 121 -32.39 24.76 7.93
N ASP A 122 -32.84 25.29 6.79
CA ASP A 122 -32.65 24.65 5.49
C ASP A 122 -31.17 24.71 5.14
N THR A 123 -30.55 23.54 4.94
CA THR A 123 -29.12 23.39 4.72
C THR A 123 -28.87 22.69 3.39
N THR A 124 -28.07 23.32 2.54
CA THR A 124 -27.55 22.75 1.30
C THR A 124 -26.04 22.62 1.40
N ILE A 125 -25.52 21.43 1.08
CA ILE A 125 -24.08 21.18 0.99
C ILE A 125 -23.77 20.76 -0.44
N GLU A 126 -22.88 21.51 -1.08
CA GLU A 126 -22.38 21.23 -2.42
C GLU A 126 -20.89 20.94 -2.37
N GLU A 127 -20.45 19.88 -3.05
CA GLU A 127 -19.05 19.60 -3.30
C GLU A 127 -18.64 20.18 -4.66
N GLY A 128 -17.41 20.68 -4.73
CA GLY A 128 -16.87 21.30 -5.93
C GLY A 128 -15.42 21.76 -5.79
N THR A 129 -15.08 22.81 -6.52
CA THR A 129 -13.72 23.38 -6.57
C THR A 129 -13.76 24.91 -6.57
N GLY A 130 -12.64 25.54 -6.22
CA GLY A 130 -12.56 27.00 -6.05
C GLY A 130 -13.12 27.45 -4.70
N GLY A 131 -13.09 28.75 -4.41
CA GLY A 131 -13.36 29.26 -3.06
C GLY A 131 -12.23 28.92 -2.06
N SER A 132 -12.43 29.32 -0.81
CA SER A 132 -11.55 29.09 0.33
C SER A 132 -12.35 29.17 1.64
N PHE A 133 -11.72 28.86 2.77
CA PHE A 133 -12.34 29.00 4.09
C PHE A 133 -13.12 30.32 4.26
N GLY A 134 -14.43 30.21 4.50
CA GLY A 134 -15.34 31.34 4.71
C GLY A 134 -15.69 32.16 3.46
N ASP A 135 -15.05 31.94 2.31
CA ASP A 135 -15.27 32.68 1.06
C ASP A 135 -15.55 31.75 -0.11
N CYS A 136 -16.76 31.84 -0.67
CA CYS A 136 -17.17 31.06 -1.82
C CYS A 136 -16.95 31.76 -3.17
N THR A 137 -16.22 32.87 -3.21
CA THR A 137 -15.89 33.56 -4.45
C THR A 137 -15.11 32.62 -5.38
N GLY A 138 -15.61 32.46 -6.60
CA GLY A 138 -15.02 31.54 -7.60
C GLY A 138 -15.30 30.06 -7.35
N PHE A 139 -16.11 29.71 -6.34
CA PHE A 139 -16.58 28.34 -6.15
C PHE A 139 -17.43 27.88 -7.34
N THR A 140 -17.14 26.69 -7.85
CA THR A 140 -17.86 26.02 -8.91
C THR A 140 -18.38 24.67 -8.38
N PRO A 141 -19.71 24.51 -8.23
CA PRO A 141 -20.28 23.25 -7.74
C PRO A 141 -20.10 22.13 -8.77
N ALA A 142 -19.81 20.93 -8.30
CA ALA A 142 -19.81 19.71 -9.07
C ALA A 142 -21.03 18.84 -8.72
N SER A 143 -21.39 18.74 -7.43
CA SER A 143 -22.52 17.95 -6.95
C SER A 143 -23.18 18.56 -5.72
N THR A 144 -24.49 18.35 -5.54
CA THR A 144 -25.18 18.61 -4.27
C THR A 144 -25.24 17.31 -3.49
N ILE A 145 -24.53 17.26 -2.36
CA ILE A 145 -24.42 16.05 -1.53
C ILE A 145 -25.42 16.05 -0.37
N PHE A 146 -25.99 17.20 -0.04
CA PHE A 146 -27.06 17.31 0.96
C PHE A 146 -28.01 18.47 0.65
N ASN A 147 -29.31 18.27 0.87
CA ASN A 147 -30.33 19.30 0.75
C ASN A 147 -31.55 18.95 1.62
N ASN A 148 -31.51 19.35 2.89
CA ASN A 148 -32.59 19.15 3.87
C ASN A 148 -32.37 20.05 5.11
N THR A 149 -33.11 19.85 6.20
CA THR A 149 -32.89 20.58 7.45
C THR A 149 -31.57 20.19 8.13
N LEU A 150 -31.01 21.12 8.92
CA LEU A 150 -29.81 20.85 9.71
C LEU A 150 -30.02 19.77 10.78
N GLU A 151 -31.23 19.68 11.33
CA GLU A 151 -31.64 18.57 12.19
C GLU A 151 -31.55 17.22 11.44
N ASN A 152 -32.06 17.16 10.21
CA ASN A 152 -31.99 15.93 9.42
C ASN A 152 -30.55 15.50 9.16
N TYR A 153 -29.67 16.46 8.84
CA TYR A 153 -28.24 16.20 8.70
C TYR A 153 -27.65 15.55 9.96
N ALA A 154 -27.85 16.19 11.11
CA ALA A 154 -27.29 15.73 12.39
C ALA A 154 -27.91 14.43 12.91
N THR A 155 -29.13 14.09 12.47
CA THR A 155 -29.80 12.84 12.87
C THR A 155 -29.39 11.67 11.99
N VAL A 156 -29.16 11.91 10.70
CA VAL A 156 -28.88 10.85 9.72
C VAL A 156 -27.38 10.60 9.57
N HIS A 157 -26.55 11.64 9.63
CA HIS A 157 -25.11 11.57 9.38
C HIS A 157 -24.33 11.81 10.67
N THR A 158 -24.27 10.79 11.52
CA THR A 158 -23.72 10.89 12.89
C THR A 158 -22.29 10.40 13.03
N ASP A 159 -21.84 9.56 12.11
CA ASP A 159 -20.54 8.88 12.17
C ASP A 159 -20.05 8.48 10.77
N TRP A 160 -18.90 7.81 10.71
CA TRP A 160 -18.34 7.29 9.46
C TRP A 160 -19.31 6.38 8.68
N ALA A 161 -20.01 5.47 9.37
CA ALA A 161 -20.87 4.47 8.71
C ALA A 161 -22.07 5.11 8.00
N SER A 162 -22.55 6.22 8.54
CA SER A 162 -23.71 6.96 8.06
C SER A 162 -23.35 8.29 7.38
N GLY A 163 -22.07 8.67 7.34
CA GLY A 163 -21.60 9.96 6.83
C GLY A 163 -21.85 10.15 5.34
N LEU A 164 -22.03 11.41 4.95
CA LEU A 164 -22.12 11.83 3.56
C LEU A 164 -20.80 11.59 2.85
N ASP A 165 -20.86 10.98 1.67
CA ASP A 165 -19.70 10.85 0.80
C ASP A 165 -19.33 12.22 0.23
N VAL A 166 -18.09 12.67 0.49
CA VAL A 166 -17.56 13.92 -0.08
C VAL A 166 -16.81 13.62 -1.37
N TYR A 167 -15.77 12.78 -1.29
CA TYR A 167 -15.02 12.28 -2.45
C TYR A 167 -14.15 11.09 -2.06
N THR A 168 -13.74 10.31 -3.06
CA THR A 168 -12.65 9.33 -2.91
C THR A 168 -11.35 9.93 -3.44
N ALA A 169 -10.31 9.97 -2.61
CA ALA A 169 -8.99 10.40 -2.99
C ALA A 169 -8.30 9.33 -3.86
N THR A 170 -7.82 9.76 -5.01
CA THR A 170 -7.10 8.94 -6.00
C THR A 170 -5.70 9.49 -6.31
N ALA A 171 -5.38 10.66 -5.78
CA ALA A 171 -4.09 11.32 -5.89
C ALA A 171 -3.74 12.03 -4.57
N THR A 172 -2.46 12.40 -4.42
CA THR A 172 -1.98 13.12 -3.23
C THR A 172 -1.04 14.27 -3.62
N PRO A 173 -1.27 15.51 -3.13
CA PRO A 173 -2.48 15.93 -2.43
C PRO A 173 -3.68 16.01 -3.38
N GLN A 174 -4.89 15.78 -2.88
CA GLN A 174 -6.13 16.02 -3.59
C GLN A 174 -7.09 16.79 -2.69
N SER A 175 -7.71 17.83 -3.23
CA SER A 175 -8.63 18.69 -2.50
C SER A 175 -10.02 18.71 -3.14
N ARG A 176 -11.02 18.94 -2.29
CA ARG A 176 -12.37 19.37 -2.67
C ARG A 176 -12.81 20.49 -1.76
N THR A 177 -13.56 21.43 -2.33
CA THR A 177 -14.19 22.51 -1.56
C THR A 177 -15.65 22.16 -1.36
N LEU A 178 -16.14 22.34 -0.15
CA LEU A 178 -17.55 22.27 0.18
C LEU A 178 -18.09 23.69 0.31
N ARG A 179 -19.22 23.97 -0.35
CA ARG A 179 -20.04 25.15 -0.10
C ARG A 179 -21.22 24.74 0.75
N ILE A 180 -21.31 25.28 1.96
CA ILE A 180 -22.44 25.05 2.87
C ILE A 180 -23.28 26.33 2.90
N THR A 181 -24.56 26.19 2.57
CA THR A 181 -25.54 27.26 2.58
C THR A 181 -26.61 26.94 3.61
N VAL A 182 -26.88 27.87 4.53
CA VAL A 182 -27.90 27.71 5.56
C VAL A 182 -28.85 28.91 5.52
N ASP A 183 -30.14 28.67 5.35
CA ASP A 183 -31.20 29.67 5.47
C ASP A 183 -32.17 29.29 6.58
N VAL A 184 -32.78 30.29 7.22
CA VAL A 184 -33.84 30.04 8.19
C VAL A 184 -35.19 30.02 7.46
N GLN A 185 -35.98 29.00 7.72
CA GLN A 185 -37.31 28.89 7.13
C GLN A 185 -38.18 30.09 7.51
N ASN A 186 -39.06 30.51 6.59
CA ASN A 186 -40.09 31.51 6.89
C ASN A 186 -41.20 30.92 7.76
N ASN A 187 -40.88 30.66 9.03
CA ASN A 187 -41.73 30.05 10.02
C ASN A 187 -41.66 30.82 11.35
N PRO A 188 -42.78 31.37 11.87
CA PRO A 188 -42.78 32.07 13.14
C PRO A 188 -42.26 31.26 14.32
N ALA A 189 -42.35 29.92 14.26
CA ALA A 189 -41.82 29.04 15.31
C ALA A 189 -40.29 29.07 15.43
N ALA A 190 -39.58 29.54 14.40
CA ALA A 190 -38.12 29.67 14.41
C ALA A 190 -37.63 30.90 15.22
N GLN A 191 -38.52 31.83 15.59
CA GLN A 191 -38.12 33.08 16.24
C GLN A 191 -37.56 32.84 17.65
N ASN A 192 -36.48 33.57 17.98
CA ASN A 192 -35.78 33.50 19.26
C ASN A 192 -35.23 32.12 19.64
N LEU A 193 -35.10 31.22 18.66
CA LEU A 193 -34.43 29.95 18.83
C LEU A 193 -32.94 30.07 18.46
N SER A 194 -32.16 29.10 18.93
CA SER A 194 -30.74 28.98 18.60
C SER A 194 -30.38 27.51 18.46
N SER A 195 -29.43 27.21 17.57
CA SER A 195 -28.75 25.92 17.52
C SER A 195 -27.26 26.12 17.27
N THR A 196 -26.47 25.17 17.75
CA THR A 196 -25.05 25.01 17.42
C THR A 196 -24.89 23.72 16.61
N ALA A 197 -24.03 23.73 15.60
CA ALA A 197 -23.74 22.56 14.78
C ALA A 197 -22.23 22.27 14.77
N THR A 198 -21.90 21.00 14.60
CA THR A 198 -20.55 20.51 14.34
C THR A 198 -20.53 19.82 12.99
N PHE A 199 -19.44 20.00 12.27
CA PHE A 199 -19.15 19.34 11.02
C PHE A 199 -17.79 18.67 11.16
N THR A 200 -17.74 17.36 10.91
CA THR A 200 -16.54 16.54 11.04
C THR A 200 -16.24 15.92 9.69
N TRP A 201 -14.99 16.02 9.26
CA TRP A 201 -14.48 15.29 8.11
C TRP A 201 -13.58 14.17 8.59
N GLU A 202 -13.77 13.00 8.00
CA GLU A 202 -12.96 11.82 8.27
C GLU A 202 -12.53 11.20 6.96
N ALA A 203 -11.33 10.63 6.95
CA ALA A 203 -10.84 9.83 5.84
C ALA A 203 -10.55 8.42 6.35
N GLN A 204 -10.94 7.40 5.60
CA GLN A 204 -10.54 6.00 5.84
C GLN A 204 -10.08 5.35 4.54
N ASP A 205 -9.29 4.29 4.67
CA ASP A 205 -8.91 3.46 3.54
C ASP A 205 -10.08 2.60 3.05
N VAL A 206 -10.03 2.20 1.78
CA VAL A 206 -11.07 1.41 1.09
C VAL A 206 -10.51 0.13 0.49
#